data_AF-A0AAE0WM63-F1
#
_entry.id   AF-A0AAE0WM63-F1
#
_cell.length_a   1.000
_cell.length_b   1.000
_cell.length_c   1.000
_cell.angle_alpha   90.00
_cell.angle_beta   90.00
_cell.angle_gamma   90.00
#
_symmetry.space_group_name_H-M   'P 1'
#
loop_
_entity.id
_entity.type
_entity.pdbx_description
1 polymer ?
#
loop_
_entity_poly.entity_id
_entity_poly.type
_entity_poly.pdbx_seq_one_letter_code
_entity_poly.pdbx_strand_id
1 'polypeptide(L)'
;MPRRDIEFKTTDHVTLRGWFFTPTQIGQHAKLPCLVMSHGWSAVKEMDLDNFAIHFTEHLSITCLIYDNRGFGSSDCQAGAPHHEIVPSLQQSDYSDAITYAQTIPEADPSAIGI
;
A
#
# COMPACT_ATOMS: atom_id res chain seq x y z
N MET A 1 -1.33 -14.68 9.40
CA MET A 1 -2.21 -13.82 8.57
C MET A 1 -1.77 -13.88 7.13
N PRO A 2 -2.67 -13.94 6.15
CA PRO A 2 -2.26 -13.95 4.76
C PRO A 2 -1.76 -12.55 4.39
N ARG A 3 -0.43 -12.36 4.46
CA ARG A 3 0.26 -11.28 3.76
C ARG A 3 0.55 -11.78 2.35
N ARG A 4 0.33 -10.96 1.34
CA ARG A 4 0.84 -11.19 -0.01
C ARG A 4 1.58 -9.98 -0.55
N ASP A 5 2.61 -10.22 -1.34
CA ASP A 5 3.32 -9.15 -2.03
C ASP A 5 2.44 -8.59 -3.14
N ILE A 6 2.55 -7.28 -3.36
CA ILE A 6 1.83 -6.54 -4.40
C ILE A 6 2.79 -5.61 -5.13
N GLU A 7 2.44 -5.35 -6.38
CA GLU A 7 3.03 -4.29 -7.17
C GLU A 7 1.95 -3.63 -8.03
N PHE A 8 2.11 -2.33 -8.25
CA PHE A 8 1.22 -1.55 -9.10
C PHE A 8 1.99 -0.43 -9.79
N LYS A 9 1.47 0.00 -10.94
CA LYS A 9 2.04 1.09 -11.71
C LYS A 9 1.34 2.40 -11.37
N THR A 10 2.14 3.44 -11.17
CA THR A 10 1.66 4.82 -11.11
C THR A 10 1.22 5.29 -12.49
N THR A 11 0.49 6.40 -12.52
CA THR A 11 0.07 7.07 -13.76
C THR A 11 1.27 7.46 -14.64
N ASP A 12 2.42 7.79 -14.05
CA ASP A 12 3.68 8.10 -14.75
C ASP A 12 4.62 6.90 -14.97
N HIS A 13 4.11 5.67 -14.75
CA HIS A 13 4.75 4.38 -15.05
C HIS A 13 5.91 3.96 -14.13
N VAL A 14 5.97 4.49 -12.91
CA VAL A 14 6.81 3.96 -11.84
C VAL A 14 6.13 2.74 -11.22
N THR A 15 6.86 1.65 -10.98
CA THR A 15 6.31 0.49 -10.26
C THR A 15 6.54 0.66 -8.76
N LEU A 16 5.46 0.70 -8.00
CA LEU A 16 5.51 0.73 -6.54
C LEU A 16 5.23 -0.67 -6.00
N ARG A 17 5.94 -1.04 -4.92
CA ARG A 17 5.90 -2.38 -4.34
C ARG A 17 5.62 -2.34 -2.86
N GLY A 18 4.94 -3.39 -2.40
CA GLY A 18 4.35 -3.38 -1.08
C GLY A 18 3.75 -4.72 -0.69
N TRP A 19 2.94 -4.69 0.36
CA TRP A 19 2.24 -5.86 0.89
C TRP A 19 0.77 -5.56 1.11
N PHE A 20 -0.06 -6.58 0.88
CA PHE A 20 -1.48 -6.56 1.19
C PHE A 20 -1.77 -7.56 2.31
N PHE A 21 -2.47 -7.09 3.33
CA PHE A 21 -2.83 -7.84 4.53
C PHE A 21 -4.34 -8.01 4.61
N THR A 22 -4.74 -9.22 4.96
CA THR A 22 -6.14 -9.57 5.21
C THR A 22 -6.32 -10.14 6.62
N PRO A 23 -7.49 -9.93 7.25
CA PRO A 23 -7.82 -10.61 8.50
C PRO A 23 -7.82 -12.14 8.33
N THR A 24 -7.51 -12.88 9.40
CA THR A 24 -7.46 -14.36 9.35
C THR A 24 -8.82 -15.00 9.10
N GLN A 25 -9.92 -14.34 9.49
CA GLN A 25 -11.28 -14.81 9.29
C GLN A 25 -12.04 -13.81 8.41
N ILE A 26 -12.00 -14.04 7.10
CA ILE A 26 -12.90 -13.35 6.17
C ILE A 26 -13.98 -14.35 5.78
N GLY A 27 -15.26 -13.98 5.92
CA GLY A 27 -16.33 -14.75 5.29
C GLY A 27 -16.03 -14.83 3.79
N GLN A 28 -16.18 -16.01 3.17
CA GLN A 28 -15.60 -16.32 1.86
C GLN A 28 -15.85 -15.28 0.73
N HIS A 29 -16.80 -14.35 0.86
CA HIS A 29 -17.15 -13.33 -0.14
C HIS A 29 -17.28 -11.91 0.44
N ALA A 30 -16.72 -11.62 1.62
CA ALA A 30 -16.80 -10.29 2.20
C ALA A 30 -15.72 -9.36 1.62
N LYS A 31 -16.15 -8.23 1.04
CA LYS A 31 -15.28 -7.08 0.77
C LYS A 31 -15.20 -6.24 2.03
N LEU A 32 -13.99 -5.88 2.43
CA LEU A 32 -13.74 -5.12 3.65
C LEU A 32 -13.18 -3.73 3.30
N PRO A 33 -13.41 -2.71 4.15
CA PRO A 33 -12.69 -1.44 4.00
C PRO A 33 -11.18 -1.66 3.90
N CYS A 34 -10.49 -0.81 3.13
CA CYS A 34 -9.05 -0.89 2.95
C CYS A 34 -8.36 0.36 3.50
N LEU A 35 -7.31 0.16 4.31
CA LEU A 35 -6.42 1.22 4.76
C LEU A 35 -5.13 1.18 3.93
N VAL A 36 -4.87 2.25 3.17
CA VAL A 36 -3.64 2.43 2.40
C VAL A 36 -2.63 3.19 3.25
N MET A 37 -1.48 2.59 3.56
CA MET A 37 -0.43 3.21 4.36
C MET A 37 0.87 3.28 3.56
N SER A 38 1.66 4.34 3.78
CA SER A 38 3.05 4.39 3.35
C SER A 38 3.92 4.85 4.51
N HIS A 39 5.21 4.61 4.40
CA HIS A 39 6.17 4.98 5.45
C HIS A 39 6.39 6.49 5.51
N GLY A 40 6.89 6.96 6.65
CA GLY A 40 7.24 8.37 6.84
C GLY A 40 8.52 8.81 6.12
N TRP A 41 9.02 9.98 6.49
CA TRP A 41 10.19 10.61 5.89
C TRP A 41 11.42 9.70 5.88
N SER A 42 11.94 9.38 4.70
CA SER A 42 13.14 8.54 4.46
C SER A 42 13.12 7.10 5.00
N ALA A 43 11.95 6.63 5.46
CA ALA A 43 11.78 5.27 5.95
C ALA A 43 11.54 4.26 4.80
N VAL A 44 11.27 3.01 5.16
CA VAL A 44 10.76 1.95 4.27
C VAL A 44 9.68 1.16 5.01
N LYS A 45 8.83 0.41 4.30
CA LYS A 45 7.71 -0.35 4.88
C LYS A 45 8.13 -1.43 5.89
N GLU A 46 9.38 -1.90 5.85
CA GLU A 46 9.98 -2.80 6.85
C GLU A 46 10.21 -2.12 8.21
N MET A 47 10.14 -0.78 8.30
CA MET A 47 10.30 -0.02 9.54
C MET A 47 8.95 0.11 10.25
N ASP A 48 8.49 -1.00 10.84
CA ASP A 48 7.27 -1.16 11.66
C ASP A 48 5.92 -1.06 10.95
N LEU A 49 5.86 -0.69 9.67
CA LEU A 49 4.58 -0.53 8.98
C LEU A 49 3.82 -1.87 8.83
N ASP A 50 4.54 -2.99 8.77
CA ASP A 50 3.97 -4.33 8.88
C ASP A 50 3.36 -4.61 10.26
N ASN A 51 4.02 -4.22 11.35
CA ASN A 51 3.48 -4.37 12.71
C ASN A 51 2.15 -3.61 12.87
N PHE A 52 2.02 -2.41 12.29
CA PHE A 52 0.74 -1.68 12.25
C PHE A 52 -0.31 -2.42 11.40
N ALA A 53 0.05 -2.89 10.21
CA ALA A 53 -0.88 -3.63 9.34
C ALA A 53 -1.37 -4.93 9.98
N ILE A 54 -0.48 -5.67 10.65
CA ILE A 54 -0.80 -6.86 11.44
C ILE A 54 -1.76 -6.50 12.56
N HIS A 55 -1.41 -5.51 13.38
CA HIS A 55 -2.26 -5.09 14.50
C HIS A 55 -3.68 -4.72 14.03
N PHE A 56 -3.81 -3.91 12.97
CA PHE A 56 -5.12 -3.54 12.46
C PHE A 56 -5.91 -4.73 11.91
N THR A 57 -5.28 -5.59 11.12
CA THR A 57 -5.98 -6.77 10.56
C THR A 57 -6.27 -7.85 11.60
N GLU A 58 -5.62 -7.83 12.77
CA GLU A 58 -5.89 -8.70 13.93
C GLU A 58 -7.09 -8.26 14.73
N HIS A 59 -7.28 -6.95 14.86
CA HIS A 59 -8.28 -6.37 15.77
C HIS A 59 -9.48 -5.76 15.06
N LEU A 60 -9.39 -5.48 13.76
CA LEU A 60 -10.44 -4.82 12.97
C LEU A 60 -10.78 -5.63 11.72
N SER A 61 -12.02 -5.50 11.25
CA SER A 61 -12.48 -6.08 9.98
C SER A 61 -12.13 -5.17 8.80
N ILE A 62 -10.84 -4.89 8.61
CA ILE A 62 -10.31 -4.11 7.48
C ILE A 62 -9.18 -4.87 6.80
N THR A 63 -8.86 -4.49 5.57
CA THR A 63 -7.63 -4.89 4.88
C THR A 63 -6.62 -3.74 4.94
N CYS A 64 -5.34 -4.05 4.84
CA CYS A 64 -4.29 -3.03 4.79
C CYS A 64 -3.44 -3.22 3.54
N LEU A 65 -3.29 -2.16 2.77
CA LEU A 65 -2.31 -2.06 1.70
C LEU A 65 -1.18 -1.18 2.20
N ILE A 66 0.05 -1.70 2.22
CA ILE A 66 1.22 -0.90 2.55
C ILE A 66 2.22 -0.91 1.40
N TYR A 67 2.91 0.19 1.14
CA TYR A 67 3.89 0.26 0.06
C TYR A 67 5.07 1.18 0.39
N ASP A 68 6.18 1.00 -0.32
CA ASP A 68 7.30 1.95 -0.30
C ASP A 68 7.03 3.11 -1.26
N ASN A 69 7.29 4.34 -0.82
CA ASN A 69 7.24 5.49 -1.69
C ASN A 69 8.23 5.34 -2.87
N ARG A 70 7.94 5.99 -4.00
CA ARG A 70 8.83 5.98 -5.18
C ARG A 70 10.28 6.29 -4.80
N GLY A 71 11.21 5.47 -5.31
CA GLY A 71 12.64 5.59 -5.05
C GLY A 71 13.11 5.13 -3.67
N PHE A 72 12.25 4.51 -2.85
CA PHE A 72 12.59 3.93 -1.55
C PHE A 72 12.33 2.42 -1.54
N GLY A 73 13.07 1.73 -0.67
CA GLY A 73 12.89 0.31 -0.39
C GLY A 73 12.87 -0.54 -1.67
N SER A 74 11.73 -1.17 -1.92
CA SER A 74 11.49 -2.06 -3.06
C SER A 74 10.79 -1.39 -4.25
N SER A 75 10.42 -0.12 -4.14
CA SER A 75 9.76 0.63 -5.22
C SER A 75 10.76 1.25 -6.18
N ASP A 76 10.39 1.30 -7.46
CA ASP A 76 11.21 1.93 -8.48
C ASP A 76 11.23 3.46 -8.30
N CYS A 77 12.19 4.13 -8.91
CA CYS A 77 12.14 5.57 -9.19
C CYS A 77 11.87 5.79 -10.69
N GLN A 78 11.54 7.03 -11.05
CA GLN A 78 11.44 7.41 -12.47
C GLN A 78 12.77 7.17 -13.17
N ALA A 79 12.76 6.69 -14.41
CA ALA A 79 13.98 6.49 -15.18
C ALA A 79 14.80 7.79 -15.27
N GLY A 80 16.05 7.74 -14.78
CA GLY A 80 16.96 8.89 -14.74
C GLY A 80 16.79 9.82 -13.53
N ALA A 81 15.79 9.59 -12.67
CA ALA A 81 15.67 10.29 -11.39
C ALA A 81 16.61 9.68 -10.33
N PRO A 82 17.05 10.46 -9.34
CA PRO A 82 17.80 9.93 -8.22
C PRO A 82 16.92 9.05 -7.31
N HIS A 83 17.55 8.06 -6.68
CA HIS A 83 16.93 7.33 -5.57
C HIS A 83 16.85 8.20 -4.31
N HIS A 84 15.92 7.86 -3.41
CA HIS A 84 15.72 8.53 -2.12
C HIS A 84 15.37 10.03 -2.18
N GLU A 85 14.92 10.52 -3.34
CA GLU A 85 14.43 11.88 -3.47
C GLU A 85 12.95 11.96 -3.05
N ILE A 86 12.66 12.88 -2.14
CA ILE A 86 11.30 13.11 -1.64
C ILE A 86 10.70 14.29 -2.40
N VAL A 87 9.79 13.99 -3.32
CA VAL A 87 8.95 14.99 -3.99
C VAL A 87 7.51 14.82 -3.50
N PRO A 88 7.04 15.64 -2.54
CA PRO A 88 5.75 15.43 -1.89
C PRO A 88 4.55 15.38 -2.85
N SER A 89 4.55 16.20 -3.90
CA SER A 89 3.48 16.20 -4.90
C SER A 89 3.40 14.89 -5.68
N LEU A 90 4.54 14.24 -5.95
CA LEU A 90 4.56 12.95 -6.62
C LEU A 90 4.12 11.83 -5.67
N GLN A 91 4.58 11.84 -4.42
CA GLN A 91 4.15 10.86 -3.40
C GLN A 91 2.63 10.98 -3.10
N GLN A 92 2.08 12.20 -3.10
CA GLN A 92 0.63 12.40 -3.01
C GLN A 92 -0.12 11.86 -4.23
N SER A 93 0.43 12.01 -5.44
CA SER A 93 -0.13 11.40 -6.65
C SER A 93 -0.09 9.87 -6.54
N ASP A 94 1.01 9.30 -6.03
CA ASP A 94 1.18 7.86 -5.83
C ASP A 94 0.13 7.27 -4.90
N TYR A 95 -0.27 8.02 -3.85
CA TYR A 95 -1.38 7.61 -2.99
C TYR A 95 -2.70 7.46 -3.78
N SER A 96 -2.96 8.32 -4.76
CA SER A 96 -4.15 8.22 -5.61
C SER A 96 -4.09 6.96 -6.49
N ASP A 97 -2.91 6.63 -7.01
CA ASP A 97 -2.68 5.39 -7.78
C ASP A 97 -2.78 4.14 -6.88
N ALA A 98 -2.30 4.21 -5.63
CA ALA A 98 -2.42 3.15 -4.64
C ALA A 98 -3.89 2.88 -4.24
N ILE A 99 -4.68 3.94 -4.06
CA ILE A 99 -6.14 3.84 -3.84
C ILE A 99 -6.79 3.17 -5.05
N THR A 100 -6.46 3.62 -6.28
CA THR A 100 -7.00 3.02 -7.51
C THR A 100 -6.65 1.54 -7.61
N TYR A 101 -5.42 1.15 -7.29
CA TYR A 101 -5.02 -0.26 -7.25
C TYR A 101 -5.77 -1.04 -6.17
N ALA A 102 -5.94 -0.50 -4.97
CA ALA A 102 -6.71 -1.13 -3.90
C ALA A 102 -8.16 -1.42 -4.33
N GLN A 103 -8.80 -0.55 -5.12
CA GLN A 103 -10.16 -0.79 -5.67
C GLN A 103 -10.25 -2.02 -6.58
N THR A 104 -9.11 -2.49 -7.13
CA THR A 104 -9.06 -3.69 -7.99
C THR A 104 -8.91 -4.98 -7.20
N ILE A 105 -8.58 -4.90 -5.90
CA ILE A 105 -8.32 -6.07 -5.06
C ILE A 105 -9.67 -6.71 -4.67
N PRO A 106 -9.88 -8.02 -4.91
CA PRO A 106 -11.16 -8.68 -4.64
C PRO A 106 -11.65 -8.57 -3.19
N GLU A 107 -10.71 -8.57 -2.23
CA GLU A 107 -10.98 -8.50 -0.79
C GLU A 107 -11.27 -7.08 -0.29
N ALA A 108 -10.99 -6.05 -1.09
CA ALA A 108 -11.19 -4.64 -0.73
C ALA A 108 -12.54 -4.12 -1.25
N ASP A 109 -13.25 -3.37 -0.41
CA ASP A 109 -14.42 -2.61 -0.81
C ASP A 109 -13.97 -1.33 -1.54
N PRO A 110 -14.24 -1.20 -2.85
CA PRO A 110 -13.78 -0.05 -3.64
C PRO A 110 -14.43 1.28 -3.22
N SER A 111 -15.53 1.22 -2.45
CA SER A 111 -16.24 2.39 -1.92
C SER A 111 -15.77 2.82 -0.52
N ALA A 112 -14.87 2.06 0.11
CA ALA A 112 -14.42 2.28 1.47
C ALA A 112 -12.88 2.15 1.59
N ILE A 113 -12.15 3.13 1.05
CA ILE A 113 -10.69 3.20 1.13
C ILE A 113 -10.26 4.45 1.88
N GLY A 114 -9.43 4.27 2.90
CA GLY A 114 -8.83 5.34 3.69
C GLY A 114 -7.30 5.37 3.57
N ILE A 115 -6.70 6.48 4.02
CA ILE A 115 -5.25 6.68 4.19
C ILE A 115 -4.91 6.98 5.64
#